data_AF-A0A434RBF3-F1
#
_entry.id   AF-A0A434RBF3-F1
#
_cell.length_a   1.000
_cell.length_b   1.000
_cell.length_c   1.000
_cell.angle_alpha   90.00
_cell.angle_beta   90.00
_cell.angle_gamma   90.00
#
_symmetry.space_group_name_H-M   'P 1'
#
loop_
_entity.id
_entity.type
_entity.pdbx_description
1 polymer ?
#
loop_
_entity_poly.entity_id
_entity_poly.type
_entity_poly.pdbx_seq_one_letter_code
_entity_poly.pdbx_strand_id
1 'polypeptide(L)' 'MRRRCAMALVAFAAAALVTLAGVAWLGGLRVNLTRSYPLGLWRIEPLERPAQVGDLIFICPPDSPAFRMARE' A
#
# COMPACT_ATOMS: atom_id res chain seq x y z
N MET A 1 37.73 0.66 -14.68
CA MET A 1 37.38 -0.03 -13.41
C MET A 1 36.35 0.76 -12.60
N ARG A 2 36.57 2.05 -12.26
CA ARG A 2 35.63 2.90 -11.47
C ARG A 2 34.17 2.92 -11.96
N ARG A 3 33.94 2.98 -13.28
CA ARG A 3 32.59 2.94 -13.88
C ARG A 3 31.87 1.61 -13.67
N ARG A 4 32.59 0.47 -13.75
CA ARG A 4 32.01 -0.87 -13.53
C ARG A 4 31.59 -1.05 -12.08
N CYS A 5 32.42 -0.60 -11.13
CA CYS A 5 32.06 -0.61 -9.71
C CYS A 5 30.84 0.29 -9.42
N ALA A 6 30.79 1.48 -10.01
CA ALA A 6 29.64 2.39 -9.87
C ALA A 6 28.35 1.76 -10.43
N MET A 7 28.41 1.15 -11.61
CA MET A 7 27.26 0.45 -12.19
C MET A 7 26.81 -0.74 -11.31
N ALA A 8 27.75 -1.52 -10.78
CA ALA A 8 27.44 -2.63 -9.89
C ALA A 8 26.76 -2.15 -8.59
N LEU A 9 27.23 -1.05 -8.01
CA LEU A 9 26.63 -0.46 -6.81
C LEU A 9 25.19 0.01 -7.08
N VAL A 10 24.96 0.70 -8.20
CA VAL A 10 23.61 1.16 -8.58
C VAL A 10 22.68 -0.02 -8.82
N ALA A 11 23.14 -1.05 -9.53
CA ALA A 11 22.36 -2.26 -9.77
C ALA A 11 21.99 -2.96 -8.46
N PHE A 12 22.94 -3.09 -7.53
CA PHE A 12 22.70 -3.66 -6.21
C PHE A 12 21.68 -2.84 -5.40
N ALA A 13 21.83 -1.52 -5.36
CA ALA A 13 20.90 -0.64 -4.65
C ALA A 13 19.48 -0.73 -5.22
N ALA A 14 19.34 -0.75 -6.55
CA ALA A 14 18.04 -0.92 -7.20
C ALA A 14 17.42 -2.29 -6.87
N ALA A 15 18.19 -3.38 -6.94
CA ALA A 15 17.73 -4.71 -6.58
C ALA A 15 17.29 -4.78 -5.11
N ALA A 16 18.03 -4.15 -4.20
CA ALA A 16 17.68 -4.08 -2.78
C ALA A 16 16.36 -3.33 -2.57
N LEU A 17 16.15 -2.19 -3.23
CA LEU A 17 14.91 -1.41 -3.16
C LEU A 17 13.70 -2.20 -3.68
N VAL A 18 13.83 -2.86 -4.83
CA VAL A 18 12.78 -3.72 -5.40
C VAL A 18 12.44 -4.86 -4.45
N THR A 19 13.46 -5.50 -3.87
CA THR A 19 13.27 -6.60 -2.92
C THR A 19 12.55 -6.13 -1.66
N LEU A 20 12.96 -4.98 -1.11
CA LEU A 20 12.32 -4.40 0.07
C LEU A 20 10.85 -4.04 -0.21
N ALA A 21 10.57 -3.42 -1.36
CA ALA A 21 9.22 -3.08 -1.78
C ALA A 21 8.34 -4.33 -1.95
N GLY A 22 8.88 -5.39 -2.56
CA GLY A 22 8.20 -6.68 -2.71
C GLY A 22 7.87 -7.33 -1.37
N VAL A 23 8.83 -7.37 -0.43
CA VAL A 23 8.61 -7.90 0.93
C VAL A 23 7.56 -7.07 1.67
N ALA A 24 7.63 -5.74 1.60
CA ALA A 24 6.65 -4.86 2.23
C ALA A 24 5.23 -5.11 1.68
N TRP A 25 5.09 -5.23 0.35
CA TRP A 25 3.81 -5.53 -0.29
C TRP A 25 3.24 -6.88 0.15
N LEU A 26 4.07 -7.92 0.17
CA LEU A 26 3.68 -9.26 0.65
C LEU A 26 3.30 -9.24 2.14
N GLY A 27 3.92 -8.37 2.94
CA GLY A 27 3.57 -8.13 4.34
C GLY A 27 2.31 -7.26 4.55
N GLY A 28 1.62 -6.88 3.48
CA GLY A 28 0.41 -6.06 3.53
C GLY A 28 0.66 -4.57 3.74
N LEU A 29 1.91 -4.11 3.65
CA LEU A 29 2.25 -2.70 3.80
C LEU A 29 1.91 -1.90 2.54
N ARG A 30 1.38 -0.69 2.74
CA ARG A 30 0.98 0.27 1.72
C ARG A 30 1.45 1.66 2.08
N VAL A 31 1.74 2.47 1.08
CA VAL A 31 2.00 3.90 1.27
C VAL A 31 0.75 4.67 0.87
N ASN A 32 0.16 5.41 1.82
CA ASN A 32 -0.95 6.31 1.52
C ASN A 32 -0.40 7.71 1.20
N LEU A 33 -0.70 8.18 -0.02
CA LEU A 33 -0.38 9.53 -0.49
C LEU A 33 -1.64 10.36 -0.78
N THR A 34 -2.82 9.84 -0.45
CA THR A 34 -4.10 10.55 -0.61
C THR A 34 -4.41 11.38 0.63
N ARG A 35 -5.10 12.52 0.46
CA ARG A 35 -5.48 13.42 1.57
C ARG A 35 -6.68 12.95 2.38
N SER A 36 -7.34 11.86 1.99
CA SER A 36 -8.50 11.32 2.72
C SER A 36 -8.13 10.64 4.04
N TYR A 37 -6.86 10.24 4.19
CA TYR A 37 -6.31 9.61 5.39
C TYR A 37 -4.91 10.14 5.69
N PRO A 38 -4.39 9.97 6.92
CA PRO A 38 -3.02 10.35 7.24
C PRO A 38 -2.01 9.79 6.23
N LEU A 39 -1.08 10.64 5.82
CA LEU A 39 0.03 10.25 4.95
C LEU A 39 0.94 9.28 5.69
N GLY A 40 1.53 8.31 4.97
CA GLY A 40 2.57 7.45 5.52
C GLY A 40 2.39 5.97 5.19
N LEU A 41 3.01 5.14 6.02
CA LEU A 41 3.00 3.68 5.89
C LEU A 41 1.83 3.09 6.68
N TRP A 42 1.04 2.26 6.00
CA TRP A 42 -0.12 1.57 6.52
C TRP A 42 0.06 0.07 6.35
N ARG A 43 -0.58 -0.72 7.22
CA ARG A 43 -0.69 -2.17 7.05
C ARG A 43 -2.15 -2.53 6.86
N ILE A 44 -2.45 -3.27 5.80
CA ILE A 44 -3.77 -3.86 5.60
C ILE A 44 -3.82 -5.17 6.36
N GLU A 45 -4.78 -5.30 7.27
CA GLU A 45 -4.99 -6.50 8.07
C GLU A 45 -6.46 -6.98 7.93
N PRO A 46 -6.70 -8.30 8.04
CA PRO A 46 -8.06 -8.83 8.14
C PRO A 46 -8.78 -8.24 9.36
N LEU A 47 -10.06 -7.96 9.21
CA LEU A 47 -10.90 -7.54 10.32
C LEU A 47 -11.56 -8.77 10.96
N GLU A 48 -11.11 -9.15 12.16
CA GLU A 48 -11.59 -10.35 12.91
C GLU A 48 -12.96 -10.15 13.60
N ARG A 49 -13.61 -9.00 13.37
CA ARG A 49 -14.90 -8.64 13.96
C ARG A 49 -15.76 -7.88 12.96
N PRO A 50 -17.08 -7.74 13.20
CA PRO A 50 -17.90 -6.81 12.42
C PRO A 50 -17.33 -5.38 12.45
N ALA A 51 -17.43 -4.69 11.32
CA ALA A 51 -17.06 -3.28 11.21
C ALA A 51 -18.02 -2.41 12.03
N GLN A 52 -17.46 -1.37 12.66
CA GLN A 52 -18.17 -0.43 13.53
C GLN A 52 -17.87 1.01 13.12
N VAL A 53 -18.71 1.95 13.56
CA VAL A 53 -18.50 3.37 13.32
C VAL A 53 -17.15 3.80 13.92
N GLY A 54 -16.34 4.47 13.10
CA GLY A 54 -14.99 4.89 13.46
C GLY A 54 -13.88 3.96 12.98
N ASP A 55 -14.22 2.75 12.50
CA ASP A 55 -13.23 1.88 11.87
C ASP A 55 -12.75 2.45 10.53
N LEU A 56 -11.47 2.26 10.26
CA LEU A 56 -10.91 2.45 8.94
C LEU A 56 -10.86 1.10 8.21
N ILE A 57 -11.66 0.96 7.17
CA ILE A 57 -11.79 -0.27 6.39
C ILE A 57 -11.46 -0.04 4.93
N PHE A 58 -10.83 -1.04 4.31
CA PHE A 58 -10.69 -1.12 2.87
C PHE A 58 -11.72 -2.13 2.36
N ILE A 59 -12.76 -1.66 1.68
CA ILE A 59 -13.86 -2.51 1.20
C ILE A 59 -14.09 -2.30 -0.29
N CYS A 60 -14.55 -3.36 -0.97
CA CYS A 60 -15.33 -3.16 -2.18
C CYS A 60 -16.73 -2.75 -1.74
N PRO A 61 -17.23 -1.55 -2.10
CA PRO A 61 -18.55 -1.14 -1.68
C PRO A 61 -19.60 -2.13 -2.21
N PRO A 62 -20.56 -2.59 -1.39
CA PRO A 62 -21.63 -3.45 -1.86
C PRO A 62 -22.50 -2.71 -2.88
N ASP A 63 -23.10 -3.46 -3.81
CA ASP A 63 -24.04 -2.89 -4.80
C ASP A 63 -25.39 -2.53 -4.15
N SER A 64 -25.38 -1.44 -3.36
CA SER A 64 -26.54 -0.87 -2.72
C SER A 64 -26.99 0.41 -3.42
N PRO A 65 -28.27 0.81 -3.30
CA PRO A 65 -28.73 2.09 -3.85
C PRO A 65 -27.87 3.29 -3.41
N ALA A 66 -27.41 3.30 -2.15
CA ALA A 66 -26.56 4.37 -1.62
C ALA A 66 -25.19 4.43 -2.32
N PHE A 67 -24.53 3.29 -2.54
CA PHE A 67 -23.24 3.26 -3.23
C PHE A 67 -23.35 3.47 -4.73
N ARG A 68 -24.49 3.12 -5.35
CA ARG A 68 -24.74 3.49 -6.75
C ARG A 68 -24.89 5.00 -6.92
N MET A 69 -25.65 5.65 -6.05
CA MET A 69 -25.81 7.11 -6.04
C MET A 69 -24.48 7.82 -5.77
N ALA A 70 -23.65 7.30 -4.86
CA ALA A 70 -22.34 7.90 -4.55
C ALA A 70 -21.32 7.81 -5.71
N ARG A 71 -21.57 6.98 -6.73
CA ARG A 71 -20.73 6.83 -7.92
C ARG A 71 -21.07 7.86 -9.01
N GLU A 72 -22.31 8.33 -9.06
CA GLU A 72 -22.81 9.34 -10.02
C GLU A 72 -22.37 10.75 -9.63
#